data_AF-A0A953RAY6-F1
#
_entry.id   AF-A0A953RAY6-F1
#
_cell.length_a   1.000
_cell.length_b   1.000
_cell.length_c   1.000
_cell.angle_alpha   90.00
_cell.angle_beta   90.00
_cell.angle_gamma   90.00
#
_symmetry.space_group_name_H-M   'P 1'
#
loop_
_entity.id
_entity.type
_entity.pdbx_description
1 polymer ?
#
loop_
_entity_poly.entity_id
_entity_poly.type
_entity_poly.pdbx_seq_one_letter_code
_entity_poly.pdbx_strand_id
1 'polypeptide(L)'
;MRSADCISGLSWLLLAAAYPVPATAQGGLQLSYLGTAGWEITDGKIAILVDPYLTRAKLRTPNDDVAPHDPRPTVTANDVVEPDVTAIDAHIKRADFILITHTHPDHALDMPYIARKTGAIVIGTESTANLARASGVPDRQLRSSRAARTCSLTGFRYA
;
A
#
# COMPACT_ATOMS: atom_id res chain seq x y z
N MET A 1 36.34 59.30 -27.59
CA MET A 1 36.00 57.86 -27.41
C MET A 1 36.40 57.48 -25.99
N ARG A 2 35.42 57.31 -25.09
CA ARG A 2 35.61 56.90 -23.69
C ARG A 2 34.75 55.67 -23.43
N SER A 3 35.32 54.75 -22.66
CA SER A 3 34.77 53.48 -22.17
C SER A 3 33.39 53.60 -21.54
N ALA A 4 32.60 52.53 -21.62
CA ALA A 4 31.43 52.30 -20.78
C ALA A 4 31.45 50.83 -20.32
N ASP A 5 31.56 50.66 -19.00
CA ASP A 5 31.56 49.38 -18.28
C ASP A 5 30.14 48.93 -17.87
N CYS A 6 29.98 47.61 -17.85
CA CYS A 6 29.14 46.71 -17.04
C CYS A 6 27.93 47.23 -16.25
N ILE A 7 26.77 46.56 -16.41
CA ILE A 7 26.00 45.92 -15.31
C ILE A 7 25.30 44.66 -15.86
N SER A 8 25.74 43.46 -15.47
CA SER A 8 24.95 42.23 -15.58
C SER A 8 24.48 41.84 -14.18
N GLY A 9 23.17 41.83 -13.96
CA GLY A 9 22.61 41.36 -12.70
C GLY A 9 21.11 41.44 -12.70
N LEU A 10 20.45 40.30 -12.91
CA LEU A 10 19.12 40.02 -12.35
C LEU A 10 19.06 38.53 -12.05
N SER A 11 19.36 38.24 -10.78
CA SER A 11 19.12 36.96 -10.13
C SER A 11 17.61 36.75 -10.01
N TRP A 12 17.08 35.69 -10.63
CA TRP A 12 15.69 35.27 -10.46
C TRP A 12 15.57 34.51 -9.14
N LEU A 13 15.29 35.23 -8.05
CA LEU A 13 14.79 34.63 -6.81
C LEU A 13 13.32 34.23 -7.02
N LEU A 14 13.08 32.95 -7.28
CA LEU A 14 11.75 32.35 -7.14
C LEU A 14 11.40 32.27 -5.64
N LEU A 15 10.57 33.19 -5.17
CA LEU A 15 9.85 33.00 -3.90
C LEU A 15 8.80 31.91 -4.11
N ALA A 16 9.05 30.70 -3.61
CA ALA A 16 8.01 29.73 -3.38
C ALA A 16 7.13 30.23 -2.23
N ALA A 17 5.99 30.83 -2.56
CA ALA A 17 4.95 31.08 -1.57
C ALA A 17 4.42 29.71 -1.09
N ALA A 18 4.72 29.36 0.14
CA ALA A 18 4.10 28.22 0.80
C ALA A 18 2.61 28.53 0.96
N TYR A 19 1.76 27.90 0.14
CA TYR A 19 0.33 27.88 0.38
C TYR A 19 0.09 27.05 1.64
N PRO A 20 -0.46 27.62 2.74
CA PRO A 20 -0.84 26.81 3.88
C PRO A 20 -1.95 25.86 3.42
N VAL A 21 -1.63 24.56 3.35
CA VAL A 21 -2.64 23.52 3.23
C VAL A 21 -3.42 23.57 4.55
N PRO A 22 -4.72 23.91 4.56
CA PRO A 22 -5.49 23.87 5.79
C PRO A 22 -5.45 22.45 6.35
N ALA A 23 -5.05 22.31 7.61
CA ALA A 23 -5.10 21.05 8.33
C ALA A 23 -6.55 20.54 8.26
N THR A 24 -6.73 19.38 7.64
CA THR A 24 -8.05 18.80 7.43
C THR A 24 -8.72 18.46 8.76
N ALA A 25 -10.01 18.73 8.80
CA ALA A 25 -10.89 18.65 9.96
C ALA A 25 -10.78 17.33 10.74
N GLN A 26 -10.98 17.43 12.05
CA GLN A 26 -11.18 16.28 12.93
C GLN A 26 -12.36 15.44 12.40
N GLY A 27 -12.09 14.25 11.87
CA GLY A 27 -13.09 13.30 11.36
C GLY A 27 -13.15 13.09 9.83
N GLY A 28 -12.10 13.43 9.08
CA GLY A 28 -12.03 13.21 7.63
C GLY A 28 -11.50 11.82 7.21
N LEU A 29 -11.89 11.39 6.00
CA LEU A 29 -11.35 10.22 5.31
C LEU A 29 -9.86 10.41 4.98
N GLN A 30 -9.02 9.45 5.34
CA GLN A 30 -7.58 9.43 5.09
C GLN A 30 -7.23 8.27 4.16
N LEU A 31 -6.35 8.55 3.20
CA LEU A 31 -5.80 7.59 2.26
C LEU A 31 -4.28 7.63 2.34
N SER A 32 -3.66 6.50 2.68
CA SER A 32 -2.21 6.34 2.71
C SER A 32 -1.77 5.39 1.61
N TYR A 33 -0.89 5.84 0.73
CA TYR A 33 -0.26 4.96 -0.26
C TYR A 33 0.87 4.17 0.41
N LEU A 34 0.74 2.84 0.41
CA LEU A 34 1.73 1.93 1.00
C LEU A 34 2.78 1.51 -0.03
N GLY A 35 2.59 1.85 -1.31
CA GLY A 35 3.44 1.48 -2.45
C GLY A 35 2.92 0.26 -3.22
N THR A 36 3.44 0.03 -4.43
CA THR A 36 2.92 -0.97 -5.38
C THR A 36 1.43 -0.72 -5.62
N ALA A 37 0.53 -1.66 -5.28
CA ALA A 37 -0.91 -1.49 -5.33
C ALA A 37 -1.52 -1.17 -3.95
N GLY A 38 -0.69 -1.08 -2.92
CA GLY A 38 -1.09 -1.02 -1.52
C GLY A 38 -1.67 0.33 -1.11
N TRP A 39 -2.87 0.30 -0.52
CA TRP A 39 -3.50 1.46 0.11
C TRP A 39 -4.03 1.12 1.50
N GLU A 40 -3.92 2.07 2.43
CA GLU A 40 -4.76 2.12 3.63
C GLU A 40 -5.80 3.23 3.45
N ILE A 41 -7.05 2.93 3.77
CA ILE A 41 -8.17 3.87 3.74
C ILE A 41 -8.85 3.82 5.11
N THR A 42 -8.95 4.96 5.78
CA THR A 42 -9.47 5.02 7.16
C THR A 42 -10.19 6.34 7.46
N ASP A 43 -11.26 6.26 8.25
CA ASP A 43 -11.93 7.43 8.85
C ASP A 43 -11.58 7.59 10.35
N GLY A 44 -10.58 6.83 10.81
CA GLY A 44 -10.20 6.72 12.23
C GLY A 44 -10.97 5.64 12.99
N LYS A 45 -12.15 5.21 12.51
CA LYS A 45 -12.97 4.15 13.13
C LYS A 45 -12.79 2.82 12.43
N ILE A 46 -12.75 2.80 11.10
CA ILE A 46 -12.52 1.59 10.29
C ILE A 46 -11.26 1.79 9.46
N ALA A 47 -10.41 0.77 9.41
CA ALA A 47 -9.24 0.71 8.53
C ALA A 47 -9.41 -0.40 7.48
N ILE A 48 -9.37 -0.01 6.21
CA ILE A 48 -9.39 -0.92 5.05
C ILE A 48 -8.01 -0.91 4.43
N LEU A 49 -7.45 -2.10 4.21
CA LEU A 49 -6.26 -2.27 3.38
C LEU A 49 -6.70 -2.77 2.00
N VAL A 50 -6.12 -2.20 0.95
CA VAL A 50 -6.26 -2.72 -0.43
C VAL A 50 -4.88 -3.19 -0.86
N ASP A 51 -4.78 -4.44 -1.31
CA ASP A 51 -3.55 -5.08 -1.80
C ASP A 51 -2.29 -4.76 -0.97
N PRO A 52 -2.30 -5.01 0.36
CA PRO A 52 -1.18 -4.60 1.21
C PRO A 52 0.06 -5.46 0.92
N TYR A 53 1.08 -4.86 0.29
CA TYR A 53 2.37 -5.51 0.01
C TYR A 53 3.56 -4.64 0.46
N LEU A 54 4.06 -4.96 1.65
CA LEU A 54 5.19 -4.34 2.33
C LEU A 54 6.48 -5.17 2.22
N THR A 55 6.38 -6.50 2.01
CA THR A 55 7.54 -7.40 1.88
C THR A 55 8.50 -6.99 0.76
N ARG A 56 7.97 -6.51 -0.37
CA ARG A 56 8.75 -5.96 -1.49
C ARG A 56 9.91 -6.86 -1.93
N ALA A 57 9.66 -8.15 -2.08
CA ALA A 57 10.65 -9.10 -2.53
C ALA A 57 11.39 -8.61 -3.78
N LYS A 58 12.73 -8.72 -3.76
CA LYS A 58 13.61 -8.24 -4.83
C LYS A 58 13.63 -9.26 -5.97
N LEU A 59 12.59 -9.23 -6.79
CA LEU A 59 12.43 -10.11 -7.95
C LEU A 59 13.14 -9.50 -9.16
N ARG A 60 14.03 -10.26 -9.79
CA ARG A 60 14.58 -9.89 -11.10
C ARG A 60 13.72 -10.52 -12.20
N THR A 61 12.94 -9.71 -12.90
CA THR A 61 12.20 -10.17 -14.08
C THR A 61 13.04 -9.95 -15.34
N PRO A 62 12.72 -10.60 -16.46
CA PRO A 62 13.40 -10.32 -17.73
C PRO A 62 13.26 -8.88 -18.23
N ASN A 63 12.28 -8.13 -17.71
CA ASN A 63 11.94 -6.79 -18.16
C ASN A 63 12.27 -5.69 -17.13
N ASP A 64 12.69 -6.06 -15.92
CA ASP A 64 12.90 -5.12 -14.82
C ASP A 64 14.33 -5.22 -14.29
N ASP A 65 14.99 -4.06 -14.24
CA ASP A 65 16.25 -3.91 -13.52
C ASP A 65 16.00 -3.78 -12.03
N VAL A 66 16.89 -4.39 -11.27
CA VAL A 66 16.87 -4.29 -9.82
C VAL A 66 17.70 -3.08 -9.40
N ALA A 67 17.21 -2.28 -8.44
CA ALA A 67 17.89 -1.08 -7.98
C ALA A 67 19.36 -1.40 -7.57
N PRO A 68 20.36 -0.67 -8.09
CA PRO A 68 21.79 -1.02 -7.95
C PRO A 68 22.31 -1.13 -6.51
N HIS A 69 21.63 -0.49 -5.55
CA HIS A 69 22.03 -0.43 -4.15
C HIS A 69 20.99 -1.01 -3.20
N ASP A 70 20.08 -1.84 -3.71
CA ASP A 70 19.14 -2.55 -2.86
C ASP A 70 19.86 -3.68 -2.09
N PRO A 71 19.97 -3.59 -0.75
CA PRO A 71 20.70 -4.57 0.05
C PRO A 71 19.92 -5.88 0.24
N ARG A 72 18.66 -5.96 -0.19
CA ARG A 72 17.82 -7.15 0.00
C ARG A 72 18.31 -8.33 -0.85
N PRO A 73 18.08 -9.57 -0.39
CA PRO A 73 18.39 -10.76 -1.17
C PRO A 73 17.53 -10.80 -2.43
N THR A 74 18.16 -11.04 -3.58
CA THR A 74 17.44 -11.27 -4.84
C THR A 74 16.74 -12.62 -4.77
N VAL A 75 15.47 -12.64 -5.14
CA VAL A 75 14.65 -13.85 -5.27
C VAL A 75 14.30 -14.09 -6.74
N THR A 76 14.08 -15.35 -7.07
CA THR A 76 13.69 -15.86 -8.38
C THR A 76 12.30 -16.48 -8.31
N ALA A 77 11.73 -16.84 -9.47
CA ALA A 77 10.43 -17.52 -9.53
C ALA A 77 10.42 -18.90 -8.84
N ASN A 78 11.59 -19.48 -8.53
CA ASN A 78 11.70 -20.77 -7.86
C ASN A 78 11.90 -20.65 -6.34
N ASP A 79 12.11 -19.44 -5.82
CA ASP A 79 12.33 -19.24 -4.40
C ASP A 79 10.99 -19.13 -3.65
N VAL A 80 10.96 -19.71 -2.46
CA VAL A 80 9.85 -19.49 -1.53
C VAL A 80 10.08 -18.16 -0.83
N VAL A 81 9.15 -17.22 -1.00
CA VAL A 81 9.20 -15.90 -0.37
C VAL A 81 8.20 -15.88 0.77
N GLU A 82 8.67 -15.61 1.98
CA GLU A 82 7.83 -15.39 3.15
C GLU A 82 7.56 -13.89 3.35
N PRO A 83 6.44 -13.52 4.00
CA PRO A 83 6.17 -12.13 4.36
C PRO A 83 7.25 -11.54 5.27
N ASP A 84 7.71 -10.32 4.97
CA ASP A 84 8.57 -9.54 5.88
C ASP A 84 7.71 -8.98 7.03
N VAL A 85 7.57 -9.80 8.07
CA VAL A 85 6.78 -9.45 9.26
C VAL A 85 7.32 -8.19 9.95
N THR A 86 8.60 -7.86 9.83
CA THR A 86 9.18 -6.65 10.44
C THR A 86 8.70 -5.41 9.70
N ALA A 87 8.76 -5.42 8.37
CA ALA A 87 8.22 -4.34 7.55
C ALA A 87 6.71 -4.19 7.74
N ILE A 88 5.97 -5.30 7.73
CA ILE A 88 4.52 -5.29 7.95
C ILE A 88 4.19 -4.71 9.33
N ASP A 89 4.86 -5.16 10.39
CA ASP A 89 4.57 -4.72 11.74
C ASP A 89 4.97 -3.27 12.00
N ALA A 90 5.98 -2.75 11.29
CA ALA A 90 6.34 -1.34 11.34
C ALA A 90 5.19 -0.44 10.84
N HIS A 91 4.51 -0.84 9.77
CA HIS A 91 3.53 0.00 9.08
C HIS A 91 2.07 -0.31 9.41
N ILE A 92 1.72 -1.58 9.64
CA ILE A 92 0.33 -2.03 9.78
C ILE A 92 0.04 -2.39 11.23
N LYS A 93 -0.65 -1.48 11.93
CA LYS A 93 -1.02 -1.67 13.34
C LYS A 93 -2.43 -2.23 13.53
N ARG A 94 -3.33 -1.94 12.59
CA ARG A 94 -4.72 -2.38 12.60
C ARG A 94 -5.23 -2.54 11.18
N ALA A 95 -6.22 -3.41 11.00
CA ALA A 95 -7.01 -3.52 9.79
C ALA A 95 -8.31 -4.22 10.17
N ASP A 96 -9.44 -3.68 9.73
CA ASP A 96 -10.75 -4.30 9.88
C ASP A 96 -11.10 -5.13 8.64
N PHE A 97 -10.67 -4.65 7.47
CA PHE A 97 -10.88 -5.31 6.19
C PHE A 97 -9.59 -5.32 5.36
N ILE A 98 -9.39 -6.39 4.60
CA ILE A 98 -8.35 -6.48 3.57
C ILE A 98 -9.03 -6.83 2.26
N LEU A 99 -8.97 -5.94 1.29
CA LEU A 99 -9.44 -6.17 -0.07
C LEU A 99 -8.27 -6.61 -0.95
N ILE A 100 -8.43 -7.76 -1.60
CA ILE A 100 -7.46 -8.28 -2.56
C ILE A 100 -8.07 -8.27 -3.95
N THR A 101 -7.47 -7.51 -4.86
CA THR A 101 -7.92 -7.38 -6.24
C THR A 101 -7.69 -8.67 -7.02
N HIS A 102 -6.51 -9.28 -6.87
CA HIS A 102 -6.15 -10.57 -7.45
C HIS A 102 -4.96 -11.19 -6.69
N THR A 103 -4.61 -12.45 -7.01
CA THR A 103 -3.72 -13.28 -6.18
C THR A 103 -2.27 -13.32 -6.64
N HIS A 104 -1.81 -12.30 -7.35
CA HIS A 104 -0.38 -12.14 -7.60
C HIS A 104 0.36 -11.83 -6.28
N PRO A 105 1.63 -12.27 -6.13
CA PRO A 105 2.38 -12.10 -4.87
C PRO A 105 2.49 -10.64 -4.42
N ASP A 106 2.67 -9.70 -5.34
CA ASP A 106 2.81 -8.27 -5.06
C ASP A 106 1.50 -7.57 -4.65
N HIS A 107 0.40 -8.33 -4.55
CA HIS A 107 -0.88 -7.90 -3.99
C HIS A 107 -1.26 -8.67 -2.73
N ALA A 108 -0.96 -9.98 -2.70
CA ALA A 108 -1.56 -10.90 -1.74
C ALA A 108 -0.59 -11.57 -0.78
N LEU A 109 0.74 -11.42 -0.95
CA LEU A 109 1.72 -12.15 -0.13
C LEU A 109 1.57 -11.87 1.36
N ASP A 110 1.36 -10.61 1.73
CA ASP A 110 1.36 -10.21 3.16
C ASP A 110 -0.03 -10.38 3.80
N MET A 111 -1.08 -10.51 2.98
CA MET A 111 -2.46 -10.59 3.43
C MET A 111 -2.70 -11.67 4.50
N PRO A 112 -2.20 -12.91 4.36
CA PRO A 112 -2.48 -13.93 5.36
C PRO A 112 -1.92 -13.59 6.74
N TYR A 113 -0.69 -13.06 6.79
CA TYR A 113 -0.08 -12.63 8.05
C TYR A 113 -0.86 -11.48 8.67
N ILE A 114 -1.17 -10.44 7.88
CA ILE A 114 -1.94 -9.28 8.35
C ILE A 114 -3.31 -9.71 8.87
N ALA A 115 -4.04 -10.55 8.13
CA ALA A 115 -5.36 -11.04 8.52
C ALA A 115 -5.33 -11.79 9.85
N ARG A 116 -4.36 -12.70 10.03
CA ARG A 116 -4.22 -13.45 11.30
C ARG A 116 -3.86 -12.53 12.47
N LYS A 117 -2.98 -11.55 12.23
CA LYS A 117 -2.53 -10.61 13.26
C LYS A 117 -3.64 -9.66 13.71
N THR A 118 -4.41 -9.12 12.77
CA THR A 118 -5.38 -8.05 13.09
C THR A 118 -6.80 -8.57 13.32
N GLY A 119 -7.11 -9.79 12.87
CA GLY A 119 -8.49 -10.29 12.85
C GLY A 119 -9.31 -9.75 11.67
N ALA A 120 -8.69 -9.07 10.71
CA ALA A 120 -9.37 -8.47 9.57
C ALA A 120 -10.18 -9.48 8.75
N ILE A 121 -11.27 -9.01 8.16
CA ILE A 121 -12.02 -9.77 7.15
C ILE A 121 -11.34 -9.58 5.79
N VAL A 122 -10.91 -10.69 5.18
CA VAL A 122 -10.36 -10.76 3.84
C VAL A 122 -11.50 -10.86 2.83
N ILE A 123 -11.52 -9.93 1.88
CA ILE A 123 -12.49 -9.83 0.81
C ILE A 123 -11.73 -9.95 -0.52
N GLY A 124 -12.18 -10.83 -1.40
CA GLY A 124 -11.56 -11.04 -2.69
C GLY A 124 -12.19 -12.21 -3.43
N THR A 125 -11.57 -12.64 -4.52
CA THR A 125 -12.07 -13.78 -5.31
C THR A 125 -11.95 -15.12 -4.56
N GLU A 126 -12.48 -16.20 -5.14
CA GLU A 126 -12.27 -17.54 -4.56
C GLU A 126 -10.79 -17.92 -4.52
N SER A 127 -9.97 -17.46 -5.48
CA SER A 127 -8.52 -17.64 -5.43
C SER A 127 -7.92 -16.99 -4.19
N THR A 128 -8.38 -15.78 -3.82
CA THR A 128 -7.96 -15.10 -2.58
C THR A 128 -8.33 -15.93 -1.36
N ALA A 129 -9.56 -16.44 -1.31
CA ALA A 129 -10.02 -17.28 -0.19
C ALA A 129 -9.18 -18.57 -0.07
N ASN A 130 -8.88 -19.23 -1.18
CA ASN A 130 -8.04 -20.43 -1.21
C ASN A 130 -6.61 -20.17 -0.72
N LEU A 131 -5.98 -19.08 -1.19
CA LEU A 131 -4.67 -18.66 -0.71
C LEU A 131 -4.69 -18.37 0.80
N ALA A 132 -5.71 -17.66 1.28
CA ALA A 132 -5.88 -17.34 2.69
C ALA A 132 -6.04 -18.60 3.55
N ARG A 133 -6.89 -19.55 3.14
CA ARG A 133 -7.09 -20.85 3.82
C ARG A 133 -5.81 -21.66 3.86
N ALA A 134 -5.14 -21.81 2.71
CA ALA A 134 -3.89 -22.55 2.60
C ALA A 134 -2.80 -21.94 3.51
N SER A 135 -2.86 -20.64 3.74
CA SER A 135 -1.96 -19.91 4.63
C SER A 135 -2.44 -19.83 6.08
N GLY A 136 -3.52 -20.53 6.46
CA GLY A 136 -4.00 -20.62 7.84
C GLY A 136 -4.88 -19.46 8.32
N VAL A 137 -5.47 -18.66 7.42
CA VAL A 137 -6.51 -17.69 7.78
C VAL A 137 -7.82 -18.42 8.07
N PRO A 138 -8.44 -18.25 9.26
CA PRO A 138 -9.73 -18.86 9.59
C PRO A 138 -10.86 -18.49 8.62
N ASP A 139 -11.72 -19.45 8.26
CA ASP A 139 -12.86 -19.23 7.35
C ASP A 139 -13.81 -18.11 7.79
N ARG A 140 -13.97 -17.88 9.10
CA ARG A 140 -14.78 -16.77 9.62
C ARG A 140 -14.31 -15.40 9.13
N GLN A 141 -13.03 -15.27 8.78
CA GLN A 141 -12.41 -14.05 8.26
C GLN A 141 -12.53 -13.94 6.74
N LEU A 142 -13.10 -14.90 6.02
CA LEU A 142 -13.10 -14.89 4.57
C LEU A 142 -14.47 -14.49 4.02
N ARG A 143 -14.47 -13.63 3.01
CA ARG A 143 -15.66 -13.25 2.22
C ARG A 143 -15.31 -13.29 0.74
N SER A 144 -15.65 -14.40 0.10
CA SER A 144 -15.51 -14.56 -1.34
C SER A 144 -16.51 -13.64 -2.06
N SER A 145 -16.00 -12.76 -2.92
CA SER A 145 -16.78 -11.92 -3.80
C SER A 145 -16.75 -12.51 -5.22
N ARG A 146 -17.91 -12.48 -5.88
CA ARG A 146 -17.98 -12.69 -7.33
C ARG A 146 -17.94 -11.34 -8.01
N ALA A 147 -17.41 -11.30 -9.24
CA ALA A 147 -17.41 -10.09 -10.06
C ALA A 147 -18.80 -9.42 -10.06
N ALA A 148 -18.82 -8.08 -10.05
CA ALA A 148 -20.02 -7.25 -10.07
C ALA A 148 -20.97 -7.38 -8.85
N ARG A 149 -20.49 -7.85 -7.68
CA ARG A 149 -21.25 -7.76 -6.42
C ARG A 149 -20.81 -6.58 -5.56
N THR A 150 -21.78 -5.80 -5.10
CA THR A 150 -21.56 -4.79 -4.05
C THR A 150 -21.38 -5.48 -2.70
N CYS A 151 -20.28 -5.17 -2.01
CA CYS A 151 -20.10 -5.51 -0.61
C CYS A 151 -20.24 -4.21 0.21
N SER A 152 -21.28 -4.12 1.04
CA SER A 152 -21.46 -2.97 1.92
C SER A 152 -20.71 -3.21 3.22
N LEU A 153 -19.66 -2.40 3.45
CA LEU A 153 -18.96 -2.34 4.72
C LEU A 153 -19.71 -1.37 5.63
N THR A 154 -20.35 -1.89 6.69
CA THR A 154 -21.14 -1.06 7.60
C THR A 154 -20.20 -0.16 8.41
N GLY A 155 -20.41 1.15 8.35
CA GLY A 155 -19.71 2.12 9.19
C GLY A 155 -18.86 3.16 8.45
N PHE A 156 -18.55 2.96 7.17
CA PHE A 156 -18.02 4.04 6.32
C PHE A 156 -19.16 5.03 6.01
N ARG A 157 -19.16 6.19 6.67
CA ARG A 157 -20.04 7.32 6.34
C ARG A 157 -19.18 8.49 5.94
N TYR A 158 -19.22 8.85 4.66
CA TYR A 158 -18.78 10.15 4.18
C TYR A 158 -20.00 11.08 4.23
N ALA A 159 -19.87 12.22 4.91
CA ALA A 159 -20.87 13.27 4.94
C ALA A 159 -20.56 14.32 3.87
#